data_AF-A0A9P7FVT5-F1
#
_entry.id   AF-A0A9P7FVT5-F1
#
_cell.length_a   1.000
_cell.length_b   1.000
_cell.length_c   1.000
_cell.angle_alpha   90.00
_cell.angle_beta   90.00
_cell.angle_gamma   90.00
#
_symmetry.space_group_name_H-M   'P 1'
#
loop_
_entity.id
_entity.type
_entity.pdbx_description
1 polymer ?
#
loop_
_entity_poly.entity_id
_entity_poly.type
_entity_poly.pdbx_seq_one_letter_code
_entity_poly.pdbx_strand_id
1 'polypeptide(L)'
;MAEQIERDPSLEICPDFSSQHYEPMRRLMRNAGSSDEEAAEAMKQAWEQQNLERREAWQVQQENRRLEREPTPDPGPGPEQAPGPARQAAPEPEQEALPT
;
A
#
# COMPACT_ATOMS: atom_id res chain seq x y z
N MET A 1 -14.66 0.43 -13.13
CA MET A 1 -13.71 1.19 -12.29
C MET A 1 -13.70 0.50 -10.94
N ALA A 2 -12.53 0.15 -10.39
CA ALA A 2 -12.47 -0.48 -9.07
C ALA A 2 -12.95 0.53 -8.02
N GLU A 3 -13.86 0.11 -7.15
CA GLU A 3 -14.37 0.97 -6.07
C GLU A 3 -13.22 1.24 -5.08
N GLN A 4 -12.97 2.51 -4.78
CA GLN A 4 -11.93 2.89 -3.83
C GLN A 4 -12.47 2.65 -2.41
N ILE A 5 -11.96 1.60 -1.77
CA ILE A 5 -12.22 1.35 -0.35
C ILE A 5 -11.48 2.42 0.45
N GLU A 6 -12.18 3.10 1.37
CA GLU A 6 -11.61 4.21 2.17
C GLU A 6 -11.09 3.76 3.55
N ARG A 7 -11.61 2.65 4.07
CA ARG A 7 -11.29 2.12 5.41
C ARG A 7 -11.01 0.62 5.33
N ASP A 8 -10.06 0.16 6.15
CA ASP A 8 -9.70 -1.26 6.25
C ASP A 8 -10.92 -2.10 6.71
N PRO A 9 -11.45 -2.98 5.84
CA PRO A 9 -12.62 -3.79 6.18
C PRO A 9 -12.35 -4.84 7.25
N SER A 10 -11.08 -5.14 7.55
CA SER A 10 -10.68 -6.08 8.61
C SER A 10 -10.96 -5.54 10.02
N LEU A 11 -11.22 -4.23 10.14
CA LEU A 11 -11.59 -3.58 11.40
C LEU A 11 -13.09 -3.57 11.66
N GLU A 12 -13.89 -4.01 10.69
CA GLU A 12 -15.35 -4.06 10.82
C GLU A 12 -15.78 -5.33 11.57
N ILE A 13 -16.77 -5.15 12.45
CA ILE A 13 -17.34 -6.24 13.26
C ILE A 13 -18.66 -6.66 12.61
N CYS A 14 -18.88 -7.98 12.49
CA CYS A 14 -20.15 -8.52 12.01
C CYS A 14 -21.29 -7.99 12.89
N PRO A 15 -22.35 -7.39 12.30
CA PRO A 15 -23.52 -6.97 13.05
C PRO A 15 -24.23 -8.15 13.72
N ASP A 16 -24.91 -7.89 14.84
CA ASP A 16 -25.82 -8.86 15.43
C ASP A 16 -27.14 -8.88 14.65
N PHE A 17 -27.19 -9.75 13.63
CA PHE A 17 -28.36 -9.96 12.77
C PHE A 17 -29.55 -10.61 13.48
N SER A 18 -29.40 -11.03 14.74
CA SER A 18 -30.49 -11.51 15.60
C SER A 18 -31.12 -10.38 16.42
N SER A 19 -30.47 -9.21 16.50
CA SER A 19 -30.99 -8.07 17.25
C SER A 19 -32.30 -7.51 16.67
N GLN A 20 -33.03 -6.71 17.46
CA GLN A 20 -34.28 -6.08 17.01
C GLN A 20 -34.11 -5.15 15.80
N HIS A 21 -32.91 -4.59 15.58
CA HIS A 21 -32.64 -3.71 14.46
C HIS A 21 -32.89 -4.39 13.10
N TYR A 22 -32.61 -5.69 13.01
CA TYR A 22 -32.77 -6.49 11.79
C TYR A 22 -34.09 -7.28 11.75
N GLU A 23 -34.99 -7.08 12.71
CA GLU A 23 -36.30 -7.76 12.76
C GLU A 23 -37.14 -7.55 11.48
N PRO A 24 -37.19 -6.35 10.85
CA PRO A 24 -37.91 -6.18 9.58
C PRO A 24 -37.34 -7.07 8.47
N MET A 25 -36.01 -7.23 8.44
CA MET A 25 -35.33 -8.02 7.42
C MET A 25 -35.54 -9.51 7.64
N ARG A 26 -35.45 -9.98 8.89
CA ARG A 26 -35.81 -11.36 9.23
C ARG A 26 -37.27 -11.66 8.95
N ARG A 27 -38.19 -10.72 9.21
CA ARG A 27 -39.61 -10.88 8.89
C ARG A 27 -39.87 -11.05 7.40
N LEU A 28 -39.15 -10.33 6.54
CA LEU A 28 -39.23 -10.51 5.08
C LEU A 28 -38.79 -11.92 4.67
N MET A 29 -37.68 -12.42 5.21
CA MET A 29 -37.21 -13.78 4.93
C MET A 29 -38.14 -14.84 5.51
N ARG A 30 -38.78 -14.56 6.66
CA ARG A 30 -39.79 -15.42 7.27
C ARG A 30 -41.03 -15.56 6.40
N ASN A 31 -41.47 -14.46 5.78
CA ASN A 31 -42.55 -14.51 4.80
C ASN A 31 -42.19 -15.33 3.54
N ALA A 32 -40.89 -15.49 3.26
CA ALA A 32 -40.38 -16.35 2.19
C ALA A 32 -40.17 -17.82 2.64
N GLY A 33 -40.48 -18.16 3.90
CA GLY A 33 -40.46 -19.52 4.43
C GLY A 33 -39.26 -19.87 5.32
N SER A 34 -38.35 -18.93 5.59
CA SER A 34 -37.22 -19.16 6.51
C SER A 34 -37.62 -18.98 7.97
N SER A 35 -36.94 -19.63 8.91
CA SER A 35 -36.97 -19.25 10.32
C SER A 35 -36.20 -17.96 10.59
N ASP A 36 -36.37 -17.36 11.78
CA ASP A 36 -35.56 -16.20 12.21
C ASP A 36 -34.08 -16.55 12.30
N GLU A 37 -33.74 -17.76 12.76
CA GLU A 37 -32.37 -18.24 12.88
C GLU A 37 -31.74 -18.41 11.50
N GLU A 38 -32.44 -19.04 10.55
CA GLU A 38 -31.97 -19.16 9.17
C GLU A 38 -31.81 -17.79 8.49
N ALA A 39 -32.71 -16.85 8.76
CA ALA A 39 -32.62 -15.49 8.22
C ALA A 39 -31.40 -14.73 8.79
N ALA A 40 -31.16 -14.83 10.10
CA ALA A 40 -29.99 -14.23 10.73
C ALA A 40 -28.68 -14.85 10.22
N GLU A 41 -28.64 -16.17 10.07
CA GLU A 41 -27.48 -16.88 9.54
C GLU A 41 -27.21 -16.54 8.08
N ALA A 42 -28.24 -16.45 7.23
CA ALA A 42 -28.09 -16.04 5.84
C ALA A 42 -27.55 -14.61 5.71
N MET A 43 -28.02 -13.67 6.53
CA MET A 43 -27.49 -12.30 6.57
C MET A 43 -26.04 -12.27 7.04
N LYS A 44 -25.69 -13.08 8.05
CA LYS A 44 -24.31 -13.23 8.52
C LYS A 44 -23.40 -13.75 7.41
N GLN A 45 -23.78 -14.83 6.73
CA GLN A 45 -22.99 -15.40 5.63
C GLN A 45 -22.82 -14.43 4.47
N ALA A 46 -23.86 -13.65 4.13
CA ALA A 46 -23.76 -12.62 3.11
C ALA A 46 -22.78 -11.50 3.51
N TRP A 47 -22.82 -11.06 4.77
CA TRP A 47 -21.89 -10.08 5.29
C TRP A 47 -20.45 -10.59 5.30
N GLU A 48 -20.22 -11.84 5.73
CA GLU A 48 -18.89 -12.44 5.78
C GLU A 48 -18.25 -12.55 4.39
N GLN A 49 -19.03 -12.97 3.38
CA GLN A 49 -18.57 -13.02 1.99
C GLN A 49 -18.20 -11.63 1.46
N GLN A 50 -19.10 -10.65 1.62
CA GLN A 50 -18.83 -9.28 1.18
C GLN A 50 -17.62 -8.67 1.90
N ASN A 51 -17.48 -8.92 3.21
CA ASN A 51 -16.35 -8.44 3.98
C ASN A 51 -15.04 -9.06 3.48
N LEU A 52 -15.03 -10.37 3.17
CA LEU A 52 -13.88 -11.05 2.60
C LEU A 52 -13.45 -10.42 1.26
N GLU A 53 -14.38 -10.26 0.32
CA GLU A 53 -14.12 -9.65 -0.99
C GLU A 53 -13.52 -8.24 -0.84
N ARG A 54 -14.05 -7.44 0.10
CA ARG A 54 -13.53 -6.11 0.41
C ARG A 54 -12.13 -6.16 1.00
N ARG A 55 -11.81 -7.14 1.86
CA ARG A 55 -10.46 -7.32 2.43
C ARG A 55 -9.45 -7.69 1.37
N GLU A 56 -9.82 -8.53 0.41
CA GLU A 56 -8.97 -8.88 -0.73
C GLU A 56 -8.72 -7.65 -1.63
N ALA A 57 -9.78 -6.92 -1.98
CA ALA A 57 -9.66 -5.69 -2.75
C ALA A 57 -8.83 -4.60 -2.04
N TRP A 58 -8.97 -4.49 -0.71
CA TRP A 58 -8.16 -3.59 0.10
C TRP A 58 -6.67 -3.96 0.07
N GLN A 59 -6.33 -5.24 0.17
CA GLN A 59 -4.94 -5.69 0.07
C GLN A 59 -4.32 -5.34 -1.29
N VAL A 60 -5.05 -5.55 -2.38
CA VAL A 60 -4.61 -5.16 -3.74
C VAL A 60 -4.41 -3.65 -3.83
N GLN A 61 -5.33 -2.85 -3.28
CA GLN A 61 -5.22 -1.39 -3.26
C GLN A 61 -3.98 -0.93 -2.49
N GLN A 62 -3.70 -1.55 -1.34
CA GLN A 62 -2.57 -1.19 -0.50
C GLN A 62 -1.22 -1.58 -1.14
N GLU A 63 -1.14 -2.72 -1.82
CA GLU A 63 0.05 -3.10 -2.59
C GLU A 63 0.28 -2.14 -3.77
N ASN A 64 -0.76 -1.81 -4.54
CA ASN A 64 -0.65 -0.83 -5.62
C ASN A 64 -0.15 0.53 -5.09
N ARG A 65 -0.74 1.02 -4.01
CA ARG A 65 -0.30 2.28 -3.37
C ARG A 65 1.15 2.20 -2.88
N ARG A 66 1.61 1.03 -2.42
CA ARG A 66 3.00 0.82 -2.01
C ARG A 66 3.94 0.89 -3.21
N LEU A 67 3.61 0.23 -4.31
CA LEU A 67 4.39 0.26 -5.55
C LEU A 67 4.47 1.68 -6.13
N GLU A 68 3.38 2.44 -6.08
CA GLU A 68 3.36 3.86 -6.52
C GLU A 68 4.20 4.78 -5.62
N ARG A 69 4.41 4.39 -4.36
CA ARG A 69 5.20 5.16 -3.39
C ARG A 69 6.66 4.74 -3.32
N GLU A 70 7.05 3.62 -3.91
CA GLU A 70 8.45 3.23 -4.00
C GLU A 70 9.12 4.17 -5.02
N PRO A 71 9.99 5.11 -4.60
CA PRO A 71 10.71 5.93 -5.56
C PRO A 71 11.54 4.97 -6.40
N THR A 72 11.38 5.03 -7.73
CA THR A 72 12.37 4.45 -8.63
C THR A 72 13.72 4.97 -8.13
N PRO A 73 14.69 4.10 -7.78
CA PRO A 73 15.99 4.58 -7.36
C PRO A 73 16.49 5.46 -8.50
N ASP A 74 16.58 6.77 -8.24
CA ASP A 74 17.21 7.71 -9.13
C ASP A 74 18.60 7.15 -9.36
N PRO A 75 18.98 6.76 -10.61
CA PRO A 75 20.37 6.51 -10.89
C PRO A 75 21.04 7.87 -10.82
N GLY A 76 21.37 8.30 -9.59
CA GLY A 76 22.06 9.54 -9.33
C GLY A 76 23.26 9.65 -10.28
N PRO A 77 23.61 10.88 -10.71
CA PRO A 77 24.62 11.08 -11.74
C PRO A 77 25.87 10.28 -11.37
N GLY A 78 26.33 9.47 -12.33
CA GLY A 78 27.44 8.52 -12.18
C GLY A 78 28.71 9.15 -11.59
N PRO A 79 29.69 8.33 -11.18
CA PRO A 79 30.81 8.74 -10.33
C PRO A 79 31.43 10.04 -10.83
N GLU A 80 31.20 11.09 -10.06
CA GLU A 80 31.82 12.39 -10.18
C GLU A 80 33.33 12.16 -10.25
N GLN A 81 33.89 12.47 -11.41
CA GLN A 81 35.33 12.43 -11.63
C GLN A 81 35.98 13.28 -10.55
N ALA A 82 36.98 12.73 -9.87
CA ALA A 82 37.85 13.52 -9.01
C ALA A 82 38.90 14.25 -9.88
N PRO A 83 38.93 15.60 -9.90
CA PRO A 83 40.18 16.31 -10.15
C PRO A 83 40.62 17.10 -8.90
N GLY A 84 41.85 16.82 -8.46
CA GLY A 84 42.64 17.71 -7.60
C GLY A 84 42.75 17.26 -6.14
N PRO A 85 43.94 17.46 -5.54
CA PRO A 85 44.27 18.82 -5.16
C PRO A 85 45.44 19.40 -5.96
N ALA A 86 45.18 20.55 -6.59
CA ALA A 86 46.22 21.50 -6.93
C ALA A 86 46.78 22.11 -5.65
N ARG A 87 48.07 21.92 -5.37
CA ARG A 87 48.82 22.81 -4.47
C ARG A 87 50.32 22.82 -4.79
N GLN A 88 50.66 23.78 -5.65
CA GLN A 88 51.82 24.68 -5.61
C GLN A 88 53.14 24.17 -5.01
N ALA A 89 54.21 24.15 -5.82
CA ALA A 89 55.27 25.19 -5.80
C ALA A 89 56.52 24.67 -6.53
N ALA A 90 56.94 25.39 -7.59
CA ALA A 90 58.33 25.36 -8.04
C ALA A 90 59.23 25.97 -6.96
N PRO A 91 60.54 25.67 -6.96
CA PRO A 91 61.41 26.52 -7.78
C PRO A 91 62.48 25.76 -8.58
N GLU A 92 62.80 26.34 -9.74
CA GLU A 92 64.08 26.19 -10.45
C GLU A 92 65.27 26.40 -9.48
N PRO A 93 66.43 25.80 -9.80
CA PRO A 93 67.51 26.69 -10.18
C PRO A 93 68.14 26.33 -11.53
N GLU A 94 68.09 27.31 -12.42
CA GLU A 94 69.23 27.97 -13.06
C GLU A 94 70.32 27.10 -13.70
N GLN A 95 70.48 27.34 -15.00
CA GLN A 95 71.53 26.85 -15.85
C GLN A 95 72.90 27.29 -15.36
N GLU A 96 73.88 26.39 -15.35
CA GLU A 96 75.25 26.77 -15.64
C GLU A 96 75.77 25.96 -16.83
N ALA A 97 76.33 26.71 -17.75
CA ALA A 97 76.65 26.34 -19.10
C ALA A 97 78.00 25.61 -19.22
N LEU A 98 77.97 24.51 -19.97
CA LEU A 98 78.91 24.19 -21.08
C LEU A 98 80.38 23.80 -20.74
N PRO A 99 81.10 23.22 -21.72
CA PRO A 99 82.03 22.09 -21.58
C PRO A 99 83.51 22.49 -21.64
N THR A 100 84.39 21.53 -21.35
CA THR A 100 85.70 21.31 -22.03
C THR A 100 86.13 19.86 -21.80
#